data_AF-A0A812WU39-F1
#
_entry.id   AF-A0A812WU39-F1
#
_cell.length_a   1.000
_cell.length_b   1.000
_cell.length_c   1.000
_cell.angle_alpha   90.00
_cell.angle_beta   90.00
_cell.angle_gamma   90.00
#
_symmetry.space_group_name_H-M   'P 1'
#
loop_
_entity.id
_entity.type
_entity.pdbx_description
1 polymer ?
#
loop_
_entity_poly.entity_id
_entity_poly.type
_entity_poly.pdbx_seq_one_letter_code
_entity_poly.pdbx_strand_id
1 'polypeptide(L)'
;MPERFETEYGSGRLSGILASDDIFVGPFRVKAQSLGLISEESGDAFAAFPIDGIVGLAFSALSVKTRSLLDHLVEESAMPKPEFAFYLHRNPTKGGAVIWGGGADRLGLHDGDMKWFPVAEERFWSLALRGFRLGSAEDEQLLPLLLPKKPEAGDGPVLLQGLPENAILVVDSGTTFFTAPPRLFNKITEKVWPMNCDKIHTLPEFVFTVGTNMSNHSAVHELRVPPDVYMIQNAFTGDCMPGVMNMEPGFHDRPFMILGEVFLRHYFSIFRKGRVPGDSWLGLAPARASEVWAGNSGDVAHYILERFGEHSVAMVFMDHRGSLFHDDLQTFEEMNLLQDGCRVLADNTLKPGAPLFLWHVSRSPAFSTDLVVVPEFGLGHQVLQDWVAVSRYNLGVEGCSAPPPPVVTELSERCDALRRLSLSGGLASQDWAKHAEEMESALKALDIDATVASGEPDGRFEDRKSMALNS
;
A
#
# COMPACT_ATOMS: atom_id res chain seq x y z
N MET A 1 -17.53 -38.03 18.49
CA MET A 1 -17.12 -36.92 19.37
C MET A 1 -16.27 -35.97 18.54
N PRO A 2 -16.35 -34.65 18.74
CA PRO A 2 -15.48 -33.70 18.04
C PRO A 2 -14.01 -34.01 18.35
N GLU A 3 -13.12 -33.88 17.36
CA GLU A 3 -11.70 -34.10 17.57
C GLU A 3 -11.11 -32.95 18.41
N ARG A 4 -10.32 -33.28 19.44
CA ARG A 4 -9.64 -32.29 20.28
C ARG A 4 -8.27 -31.92 19.71
N PHE A 5 -7.89 -30.66 19.90
CA PHE A 5 -6.55 -30.18 19.62
C PHE A 5 -6.02 -29.34 20.78
N GLU A 6 -4.70 -29.25 20.81
CA GLU A 6 -3.96 -28.46 21.78
C GLU A 6 -2.69 -27.94 21.12
N THR A 7 -2.35 -26.67 21.39
CA THR A 7 -1.17 -26.01 20.83
C THR A 7 -0.61 -24.99 21.80
N GLU A 8 0.68 -24.72 21.67
CA GLU A 8 1.37 -23.66 22.39
C GLU A 8 1.63 -22.49 21.41
N TYR A 9 1.50 -21.26 21.90
CA TYR A 9 1.76 -20.05 21.14
C TYR A 9 2.41 -19.01 22.05
N GLY A 10 3.68 -18.68 21.79
CA GLY A 10 4.48 -17.85 22.69
C GLY A 10 4.54 -18.46 24.10
N SER A 11 4.13 -17.70 25.11
CA SER A 11 4.01 -18.15 26.51
C SER A 11 2.62 -18.71 26.87
N GLY A 12 1.69 -18.77 25.92
CA GLY A 12 0.31 -19.21 26.12
C GLY A 12 0.04 -20.62 25.58
N ARG A 13 -1.01 -21.26 26.11
CA ARG A 13 -1.50 -22.57 25.69
C ARG A 13 -2.98 -22.50 25.35
N LEU A 14 -3.33 -23.03 24.19
CA LEU A 14 -4.69 -23.06 23.65
C LEU A 14 -5.15 -24.51 23.52
N SER A 15 -6.37 -24.80 23.96
CA SER A 15 -7.01 -26.09 23.72
C SER A 15 -8.47 -25.93 23.29
N GLY A 16 -8.94 -26.91 22.51
CA GLY A 16 -10.25 -26.80 21.90
C GLY A 16 -10.67 -28.02 21.10
N ILE A 17 -11.66 -27.81 20.23
CA ILE A 17 -12.16 -28.82 19.31
C ILE A 17 -12.02 -28.35 17.86
N LEU A 18 -11.84 -29.30 16.94
CA LEU A 18 -11.91 -29.03 15.51
C LEU A 18 -13.37 -28.96 15.07
N ALA A 19 -13.70 -27.91 14.32
CA ALA A 19 -14.96 -27.72 13.61
C ALA A 19 -14.68 -27.55 12.11
N SER A 20 -15.74 -27.53 11.32
CA SER A 20 -15.66 -27.29 9.88
C SER A 20 -16.79 -26.35 9.48
N ASP A 21 -16.45 -25.31 8.74
CA ASP A 21 -17.40 -24.35 8.19
C ASP A 21 -16.87 -23.75 6.89
N ASP A 22 -17.71 -23.00 6.20
CA ASP A 22 -17.32 -22.25 5.01
C ASP A 22 -16.67 -20.92 5.41
N ILE A 23 -15.47 -20.68 4.89
CA ILE A 23 -14.70 -19.46 5.16
C ILE A 23 -14.72 -18.57 3.94
N PHE A 24 -14.99 -17.28 4.17
CA PHE A 24 -14.95 -16.25 3.16
C PHE A 24 -13.72 -15.36 3.36
N VAL A 25 -12.94 -15.18 2.31
CA VAL A 25 -11.81 -14.25 2.24
C VAL A 25 -12.09 -13.26 1.13
N GLY A 26 -12.60 -12.09 1.48
CA GLY A 26 -13.15 -11.15 0.50
C GLY A 26 -14.26 -11.84 -0.34
N PRO A 27 -14.17 -11.85 -1.68
CA PRO A 27 -15.13 -12.53 -2.55
C PRO A 27 -14.90 -14.05 -2.67
N PHE A 28 -13.81 -14.58 -2.11
CA PHE A 28 -13.44 -15.99 -2.27
C PHE A 28 -14.04 -16.84 -1.17
N ARG A 29 -14.60 -18.00 -1.52
CA ARG A 29 -15.21 -18.94 -0.57
C ARG A 29 -14.45 -20.27 -0.60
N VAL A 30 -14.10 -20.74 0.58
CA VAL A 30 -13.53 -22.06 0.83
C VAL A 30 -14.55 -22.87 1.61
N LYS A 31 -14.97 -24.01 1.06
CA LYS A 31 -16.04 -24.82 1.68
C LYS A 31 -15.47 -25.81 2.68
N ALA A 32 -16.13 -25.97 3.82
CA ALA A 32 -15.74 -26.95 4.83
C ALA A 32 -14.25 -26.86 5.24
N GLN A 33 -13.74 -25.63 5.43
CA GLN A 33 -12.42 -25.41 6.03
C GLN A 33 -12.45 -25.87 7.49
N SER A 34 -11.45 -26.65 7.89
CA SER A 34 -11.29 -27.02 9.30
C SER A 34 -10.76 -25.83 10.10
N LEU A 35 -11.35 -25.59 11.27
CA LEU A 35 -10.97 -24.53 12.18
C LEU A 35 -10.92 -25.05 13.62
N GLY A 36 -10.06 -24.46 14.44
CA GLY A 36 -10.00 -24.74 15.88
C GLY A 36 -10.93 -23.81 16.66
N LEU A 37 -11.93 -24.36 17.31
CA LEU A 37 -12.75 -23.64 18.29
C LEU A 37 -12.08 -23.73 19.64
N ILE A 38 -11.48 -22.63 20.08
CA ILE A 38 -10.78 -22.52 21.37
C ILE A 38 -11.83 -22.54 22.49
N SER A 39 -11.67 -23.45 23.45
CA SER A 39 -12.53 -23.52 24.64
C SER A 39 -11.79 -23.12 25.90
N GLU A 40 -10.47 -23.28 25.93
CA GLU A 40 -9.62 -22.92 27.05
C GLU A 40 -8.36 -22.23 26.54
N GLU A 41 -8.04 -21.10 27.17
CA GLU A 41 -6.81 -20.35 26.98
C GLU A 41 -6.15 -20.16 28.34
N SER A 42 -4.83 -20.32 28.39
CA SER A 42 -4.03 -20.00 29.56
C SER A 42 -2.75 -19.27 29.17
N GLY A 43 -2.28 -18.39 30.07
CA GLY A 43 -1.14 -17.51 29.83
C GLY A 43 -1.57 -16.09 29.43
N ASP A 44 -0.59 -15.20 29.30
CA ASP A 44 -0.84 -13.77 29.03
C ASP A 44 -0.75 -13.43 27.52
N ALA A 45 -0.46 -14.42 26.67
CA ALA A 45 -0.14 -14.22 25.26
C ALA A 45 -1.28 -13.56 24.46
N PHE A 46 -2.55 -13.84 24.78
CA PHE A 46 -3.71 -13.22 24.10
C PHE A 46 -4.52 -12.28 25.00
N ALA A 47 -4.21 -12.20 26.29
CA ALA A 47 -4.88 -11.30 27.23
C ALA A 47 -4.74 -9.80 26.87
N ALA A 48 -3.69 -9.45 26.12
CA ALA A 48 -3.35 -8.07 25.77
C ALA A 48 -3.78 -7.64 24.36
N PHE A 49 -4.29 -8.55 23.51
CA PHE A 49 -4.60 -8.26 22.11
C PHE A 49 -6.12 -8.23 21.87
N PRO A 50 -6.67 -7.15 21.28
CA PRO A 50 -8.08 -7.06 20.94
C PRO A 50 -8.39 -7.84 19.64
N ILE A 51 -8.12 -9.15 19.63
CA ILE A 51 -8.40 -10.05 18.50
C ILE A 51 -9.28 -11.20 18.97
N ASP A 52 -10.24 -11.60 18.13
CA ASP A 52 -11.11 -12.75 18.41
C ASP A 52 -10.41 -14.10 18.14
N GLY A 53 -9.35 -14.09 17.32
CA GLY A 53 -8.62 -15.29 16.95
C GLY A 53 -7.53 -15.04 15.90
N ILE A 54 -6.94 -16.11 15.40
CA ILE A 54 -5.83 -16.10 14.44
C ILE A 54 -6.21 -16.89 13.19
N VAL A 55 -5.95 -16.29 12.02
CA VAL A 55 -5.98 -16.99 10.73
C VAL A 55 -4.56 -17.29 10.29
N GLY A 56 -4.17 -18.57 10.34
CA GLY A 56 -2.85 -19.02 9.92
C GLY A 56 -2.70 -18.98 8.39
N LEU A 57 -1.77 -18.15 7.90
CA LEU A 57 -1.47 -17.99 6.48
C LEU A 57 -0.16 -18.66 6.05
N ALA A 58 0.36 -19.60 6.84
CA ALA A 58 1.51 -20.41 6.46
C ALA A 58 1.09 -21.72 5.79
N PHE A 59 2.06 -22.57 5.50
CA PHE A 59 1.89 -23.88 4.86
C PHE A 59 1.30 -24.90 5.86
N SER A 60 0.58 -25.92 5.37
CA SER A 60 0.02 -26.98 6.22
C SER A 60 1.06 -27.73 7.04
N ALA A 61 2.35 -27.68 6.65
CA ALA A 61 3.45 -28.27 7.43
C ALA A 61 3.61 -27.68 8.84
N LEU A 62 3.07 -26.50 9.12
CA LEU A 62 3.00 -25.91 10.47
C LEU A 62 1.65 -26.10 11.17
N SER A 63 0.66 -26.63 10.46
CA SER A 63 -0.69 -26.73 11.01
C SER A 63 -0.81 -27.87 12.01
N VAL A 64 -1.56 -27.63 13.07
CA VAL A 64 -1.95 -28.68 14.02
C VAL A 64 -3.16 -29.40 13.45
N LYS A 65 -2.93 -30.61 12.91
CA LYS A 65 -3.95 -31.59 12.50
C LYS A 65 -4.89 -31.20 11.34
N THR A 66 -4.75 -30.01 10.75
CA THR A 66 -5.64 -29.52 9.70
C THR A 66 -4.87 -29.02 8.48
N ARG A 67 -5.53 -28.91 7.32
CA ARG A 67 -4.97 -28.17 6.18
C ARG A 67 -5.05 -26.66 6.43
N SER A 68 -4.03 -25.92 5.99
CA SER A 68 -4.05 -24.47 6.06
C SER A 68 -5.09 -23.89 5.09
N LEU A 69 -5.55 -22.67 5.40
CA LEU A 69 -6.50 -21.96 4.55
C LEU A 69 -5.96 -21.73 3.13
N LEU A 70 -4.66 -21.43 3.00
CA LEU A 70 -4.03 -21.20 1.70
C LEU A 70 -3.92 -22.48 0.87
N ASP A 71 -3.53 -23.59 1.48
CA ASP A 71 -3.46 -24.87 0.77
C ASP A 71 -4.84 -25.26 0.26
N HIS A 72 -5.87 -25.06 1.09
CA HIS A 72 -7.26 -25.33 0.69
C HIS A 72 -7.77 -24.39 -0.42
N LEU A 73 -7.45 -23.08 -0.35
CA LEU A 73 -7.76 -22.12 -1.42
C LEU A 73 -7.17 -22.55 -2.77
N VAL A 74 -5.94 -23.07 -2.75
CA VAL A 74 -5.23 -23.55 -3.94
C VAL A 74 -5.85 -24.85 -4.47
N GLU A 75 -6.10 -25.82 -3.59
CA GLU A 75 -6.71 -27.11 -3.92
C GLU A 75 -8.07 -26.95 -4.62
N GLU A 76 -8.93 -26.11 -4.08
CA GLU A 76 -10.27 -25.85 -4.64
C GLU A 76 -10.23 -24.87 -5.83
N SER A 77 -9.05 -24.33 -6.17
CA SER A 77 -8.91 -23.24 -7.15
C SER A 77 -9.90 -22.09 -6.88
N ALA A 78 -10.17 -21.82 -5.61
CA ALA A 78 -11.17 -20.85 -5.15
C ALA A 78 -10.74 -19.39 -5.39
N MET A 79 -9.48 -19.18 -5.78
CA MET A 79 -8.88 -17.88 -6.03
C MET A 79 -8.17 -17.87 -7.39
N PRO A 80 -8.31 -16.80 -8.22
CA PRO A 80 -7.70 -16.73 -9.55
C PRO A 80 -6.17 -16.90 -9.50
N LYS A 81 -5.51 -16.13 -8.65
CA LYS A 81 -4.11 -16.33 -8.27
C LYS A 81 -4.04 -16.55 -6.76
N PRO A 82 -3.42 -17.63 -6.27
CA PRO A 82 -3.26 -17.90 -4.84
C PRO A 82 -2.18 -16.98 -4.24
N GLU A 83 -2.49 -15.69 -4.24
CA GLU A 83 -1.63 -14.60 -3.80
C GLU A 83 -2.37 -13.78 -2.75
N PHE A 84 -1.63 -13.40 -1.71
CA PHE A 84 -2.04 -12.34 -0.80
C PHE A 84 -0.90 -11.36 -0.59
N ALA A 85 -1.20 -10.11 -0.23
CA ALA A 85 -0.20 -9.09 0.01
C ALA A 85 -0.51 -8.29 1.26
N PHE A 86 0.52 -7.88 1.97
CA PHE A 86 0.42 -6.97 3.10
C PHE A 86 0.91 -5.59 2.70
N TYR A 87 0.06 -4.59 2.93
CA TYR A 87 0.44 -3.19 3.02
C TYR A 87 0.11 -2.70 4.43
N LEU A 88 1.13 -2.38 5.21
CA LEU A 88 0.95 -1.87 6.57
C LEU A 88 1.45 -0.44 6.62
N HIS A 89 0.61 0.49 7.06
CA HIS A 89 1.00 1.90 7.12
C HIS A 89 2.06 2.09 8.22
N ARG A 90 3.06 2.96 7.98
CA ARG A 90 4.13 3.23 8.97
C ARG A 90 3.57 3.74 10.29
N ASN A 91 2.61 4.68 10.20
CA ASN A 91 1.82 5.13 11.34
C ASN A 91 0.79 4.03 11.74
N PRO A 92 0.91 3.44 12.95
CA PRO A 92 0.03 2.36 13.40
C PRO A 92 -1.44 2.75 13.49
N THR A 93 -1.77 4.03 13.61
CA THR A 93 -3.17 4.49 13.73
C THR A 93 -3.91 4.56 12.40
N LYS A 94 -3.19 4.53 11.26
CA LYS A 94 -3.81 4.58 9.92
C LYS A 94 -4.15 3.20 9.36
N GLY A 95 -3.80 2.11 10.06
CA GLY A 95 -4.15 0.74 9.69
C GLY A 95 -3.31 0.17 8.55
N GLY A 96 -3.91 -0.73 7.77
CA GLY A 96 -3.27 -1.43 6.66
C GLY A 96 -4.30 -2.19 5.82
N ALA A 97 -3.82 -2.94 4.83
CA ALA A 97 -4.64 -3.76 3.96
C ALA A 97 -4.00 -5.13 3.76
N VAL A 98 -4.84 -6.17 3.69
CA VAL A 98 -4.50 -7.48 3.14
C VAL A 98 -5.22 -7.62 1.82
N ILE A 99 -4.46 -7.73 0.73
CA ILE A 99 -4.98 -7.81 -0.63
C ILE A 99 -4.93 -9.26 -1.07
N TRP A 100 -5.98 -9.78 -1.71
CA TRP A 100 -6.12 -11.18 -2.07
C TRP A 100 -6.42 -11.34 -3.57
N GLY A 101 -6.00 -12.46 -4.17
CA GLY A 101 -6.36 -12.81 -5.54
C GLY A 101 -5.41 -12.33 -6.63
N GLY A 102 -4.31 -11.69 -6.23
CA GLY A 102 -3.24 -11.21 -7.11
C GLY A 102 -3.48 -9.81 -7.70
N GLY A 103 -2.45 -9.30 -8.40
CA GLY A 103 -2.46 -7.95 -8.98
C GLY A 103 -2.11 -6.83 -8.00
N ALA A 104 -1.72 -7.18 -6.78
CA ALA A 104 -1.36 -6.23 -5.73
C ALA A 104 -0.13 -5.37 -6.11
N ASP A 105 0.74 -5.89 -6.99
CA ASP A 105 1.89 -5.19 -7.57
C ASP A 105 1.51 -3.96 -8.42
N ARG A 106 0.24 -3.83 -8.84
CA ARG A 106 -0.22 -2.76 -9.74
C ARG A 106 -0.98 -1.64 -9.02
N LEU A 107 -1.11 -1.74 -7.70
CA LEU A 107 -1.91 -0.79 -6.90
C LEU A 107 -1.15 0.48 -6.52
N GLY A 108 0.12 0.62 -6.93
CA GLY A 108 0.94 1.79 -6.60
C GLY A 108 1.31 1.89 -5.11
N LEU A 109 1.26 0.77 -4.37
CA LEU A 109 1.56 0.68 -2.93
C LEU A 109 3.04 0.42 -2.61
N HIS A 110 3.89 0.41 -3.64
CA HIS A 110 5.33 0.16 -3.51
C HIS A 110 6.11 1.03 -4.50
N ASP A 111 7.38 1.25 -4.17
CA ASP A 111 8.32 1.97 -5.00
C ASP A 111 9.30 1.02 -5.68
N GLY A 112 9.57 1.25 -6.97
CA GLY A 112 10.47 0.44 -7.78
C GLY A 112 9.88 -0.91 -8.21
N ASP A 113 10.75 -1.78 -8.71
CA ASP A 113 10.33 -3.10 -9.20
C ASP A 113 10.25 -4.13 -8.06
N MET A 114 9.18 -4.91 -8.08
CA MET A 114 9.02 -6.07 -7.19
C MET A 114 10.15 -7.09 -7.37
N LYS A 115 10.85 -7.41 -6.28
CA LYS A 115 11.87 -8.46 -6.26
C LYS A 115 11.27 -9.77 -5.75
N TRP A 116 11.39 -10.82 -6.56
CA TRP A 116 10.80 -12.12 -6.26
C TRP A 116 11.85 -13.11 -5.79
N PHE A 117 11.56 -13.77 -4.68
CA PHE A 117 12.40 -14.78 -4.04
C PHE A 117 11.62 -16.09 -3.92
N PRO A 118 12.20 -17.23 -4.29
CA PRO A 118 11.56 -18.51 -4.01
C PRO A 118 11.57 -18.76 -2.51
N VAL A 119 10.49 -19.37 -2.00
CA VAL A 119 10.40 -19.75 -0.59
C VAL A 119 11.44 -20.83 -0.29
N ALA A 120 12.33 -20.57 0.67
CA ALA A 120 13.47 -21.43 0.99
C ALA A 120 13.05 -22.77 1.62
N GLU A 121 12.04 -22.72 2.48
CA GLU A 121 11.45 -23.85 3.17
C GLU A 121 9.93 -23.63 3.25
N GLU A 122 9.14 -24.38 2.46
CA GLU A 122 7.66 -24.34 2.40
C GLU A 122 6.98 -24.93 3.66
N ARG A 123 7.58 -24.62 4.80
CA ARG A 123 7.00 -24.66 6.13
C ARG A 123 6.63 -23.24 6.58
N PHE A 124 7.45 -22.25 6.21
CA PHE A 124 7.31 -20.84 6.53
C PHE A 124 7.35 -19.99 5.26
N TRP A 125 6.92 -18.73 5.35
CA TRP A 125 7.27 -17.72 4.35
C TRP A 125 8.72 -17.27 4.54
N SER A 126 9.63 -18.06 3.97
CA SER A 126 11.05 -18.00 4.29
C SER A 126 11.93 -17.57 3.12
N LEU A 127 12.99 -16.83 3.45
CA LEU A 127 14.05 -16.42 2.53
C LEU A 127 15.36 -17.10 2.91
N ALA A 128 16.17 -17.43 1.90
CA ALA A 128 17.50 -18.00 2.09
C ALA A 128 18.45 -16.91 2.66
N LEU A 129 18.80 -16.98 3.94
CA LEU A 129 19.70 -16.03 4.56
C LEU A 129 21.14 -16.36 4.16
N ARG A 130 21.86 -15.37 3.63
CA ARG A 130 23.28 -15.48 3.27
C ARG A 130 24.17 -14.57 4.12
N GLY A 131 23.61 -13.48 4.65
CA GLY A 131 24.35 -12.42 5.31
C GLY A 131 23.48 -11.58 6.23
N PHE A 132 24.03 -11.16 7.38
CA PHE A 132 23.46 -10.05 8.17
C PHE A 132 24.60 -9.16 8.65
N ARG A 133 24.44 -7.84 8.49
CA ARG A 133 25.40 -6.83 8.95
C ARG A 133 24.70 -5.54 9.39
N LEU A 134 25.40 -4.76 10.20
CA LEU A 134 25.03 -3.40 10.59
C LEU A 134 25.93 -2.41 9.84
N GLY A 135 25.37 -1.51 9.04
CA GLY A 135 26.10 -0.37 8.45
C GLY A 135 26.48 -0.58 6.99
N SER A 136 27.62 -0.07 6.54
CA SER A 136 28.17 -0.33 5.20
C SER A 136 29.21 -1.47 5.22
N ALA A 137 29.62 -1.96 4.05
CA ALA A 137 30.70 -2.96 3.95
C ALA A 137 32.10 -2.36 4.20
N GLU A 138 32.23 -1.04 4.08
CA GLU A 138 33.49 -0.28 4.19
C GLU A 138 33.74 0.23 5.62
N ASP A 139 32.74 0.17 6.49
CA ASP A 139 32.88 0.44 7.92
C ASP A 139 33.65 -0.71 8.58
N GLU A 140 34.98 -0.73 8.45
CA GLU A 140 35.87 -1.71 9.09
C GLU A 140 35.69 -1.81 10.62
N GLN A 141 35.09 -0.80 11.25
CA GLN A 141 34.76 -0.76 12.68
C GLN A 141 33.47 -1.52 13.04
N LEU A 142 32.63 -1.85 12.05
CA LEU A 142 31.37 -2.56 12.24
C LEU A 142 31.53 -4.03 11.84
N LEU A 143 32.27 -4.74 12.70
CA LEU A 143 32.42 -6.20 12.76
C LEU A 143 31.29 -6.96 12.01
N PRO A 144 31.60 -7.85 11.06
CA PRO A 144 30.67 -8.91 10.70
C PRO A 144 30.30 -9.58 12.01
N LEU A 145 29.03 -9.49 12.41
CA LEU A 145 28.59 -9.96 13.72
C LEU A 145 28.81 -11.48 13.88
N LEU A 146 29.26 -12.17 12.82
CA LEU A 146 29.93 -13.45 12.82
C LEU A 146 31.01 -13.52 11.70
N LEU A 147 32.34 -13.47 11.98
CA LEU A 147 33.46 -13.95 11.10
C LEU A 147 34.80 -14.09 11.91
N PRO A 148 35.72 -15.04 11.62
CA PRO A 148 36.77 -14.78 10.62
C PRO A 148 37.29 -15.98 9.79
N LYS A 149 37.46 -15.78 8.46
CA LYS A 149 38.75 -16.04 7.78
C LYS A 149 38.86 -15.20 6.50
N LYS A 150 40.09 -14.77 6.19
CA LYS A 150 40.47 -14.07 4.96
C LYS A 150 40.14 -14.96 3.74
N PRO A 151 39.61 -14.42 2.63
CA PRO A 151 39.43 -15.21 1.41
C PRO A 151 40.80 -15.72 0.94
N GLU A 152 40.93 -17.03 0.79
CA GLU A 152 42.00 -17.60 -0.03
C GLU A 152 41.62 -17.34 -1.50
N ALA A 153 42.60 -16.93 -2.30
CA ALA A 153 42.37 -16.45 -3.65
C ALA A 153 41.68 -17.52 -4.52
N GLY A 154 40.42 -17.29 -4.88
CA GLY A 154 39.65 -18.14 -5.80
C GLY A 154 38.21 -18.43 -5.38
N ASP A 155 37.85 -18.26 -4.12
CA ASP A 155 36.47 -18.43 -3.66
C ASP A 155 35.67 -17.12 -3.78
N GLY A 156 34.43 -17.24 -4.22
CA GLY A 156 33.48 -16.13 -4.42
C GLY A 156 33.10 -15.37 -3.12
N PRO A 157 31.97 -14.64 -3.10
CA PRO A 157 31.64 -13.75 -1.99
C PRO A 157 31.63 -14.47 -0.63
N VAL A 158 32.23 -13.79 0.36
CA VAL A 158 32.52 -14.24 1.72
C VAL A 158 31.30 -14.88 2.40
N LEU A 159 31.35 -16.20 2.64
CA LEU A 159 30.37 -16.94 3.45
C LEU A 159 30.62 -16.71 4.95
N LEU A 160 29.53 -16.44 5.69
CA LEU A 160 29.50 -16.23 7.14
C LEU A 160 29.98 -17.48 7.91
N GLN A 161 30.96 -17.35 8.81
CA GLN A 161 31.15 -18.29 9.90
C GLN A 161 29.99 -18.21 10.88
N GLY A 162 29.43 -19.34 11.31
CA GLY A 162 28.45 -19.41 12.39
C GLY A 162 26.99 -19.18 11.97
N LEU A 163 26.74 -18.77 10.73
CA LEU A 163 25.43 -18.92 10.13
C LEU A 163 25.28 -20.38 9.69
N PRO A 164 24.21 -21.09 10.10
CA PRO A 164 23.93 -22.42 9.56
C PRO A 164 23.84 -22.37 8.02
N GLU A 165 24.37 -23.37 7.31
CA GLU A 165 24.35 -23.41 5.84
C GLU A 165 22.94 -23.23 5.24
N ASN A 166 21.92 -23.64 6.00
CA ASN A 166 20.51 -23.57 5.67
C ASN A 166 19.75 -22.57 6.55
N ALA A 167 20.39 -21.46 6.92
CA ALA A 167 19.72 -20.42 7.68
C ALA A 167 18.63 -19.73 6.84
N ILE A 168 17.50 -19.48 7.49
CA ILE A 168 16.35 -18.83 6.87
C ILE A 168 15.93 -17.60 7.67
N LEU A 169 15.51 -16.55 6.95
CA LEU A 169 14.68 -15.48 7.50
C LEU A 169 13.23 -15.87 7.31
N VAL A 170 12.37 -15.64 8.30
CA VAL A 170 10.92 -15.80 8.15
C VAL A 170 10.27 -14.44 8.18
N VAL A 171 9.41 -14.15 7.20
CA VAL A 171 8.57 -12.96 7.19
C VAL A 171 7.24 -13.32 7.82
N ASP A 172 6.92 -12.69 8.95
CA ASP A 172 5.81 -13.09 9.81
C ASP A 172 4.97 -11.88 10.24
N SER A 173 3.71 -11.86 9.83
CA SER A 173 2.75 -10.83 10.26
C SER A 173 2.28 -11.02 11.71
N GLY A 174 2.48 -12.21 12.30
CA GLY A 174 2.11 -12.52 13.69
C GLY A 174 3.13 -12.06 14.73
N THR A 175 4.29 -11.56 14.30
CA THR A 175 5.34 -11.03 15.17
C THR A 175 5.50 -9.53 14.94
N THR A 176 5.56 -8.69 15.99
CA THR A 176 5.69 -7.23 15.82
C THR A 176 7.10 -6.80 15.40
N PHE A 177 8.10 -7.24 16.17
CA PHE A 177 9.50 -6.79 16.05
C PHE A 177 10.37 -7.75 15.25
N PHE A 178 11.62 -7.36 14.98
CA PHE A 178 12.62 -8.32 14.52
C PHE A 178 12.95 -9.29 15.65
N THR A 179 13.37 -10.51 15.33
CA THR A 179 13.96 -11.42 16.31
C THR A 179 15.41 -11.71 15.98
N ALA A 180 16.22 -12.01 16.99
CA ALA A 180 17.61 -12.40 16.83
C ALA A 180 17.99 -13.51 17.82
N PRO A 181 18.85 -14.47 17.43
CA PRO A 181 19.40 -15.45 18.36
C PRO A 181 20.18 -14.74 19.49
N PRO A 182 20.29 -15.33 20.69
CA PRO A 182 20.81 -14.61 21.87
C PRO A 182 22.18 -13.96 21.66
N ARG A 183 23.09 -14.64 20.95
CA ARG A 183 24.42 -14.10 20.62
C ARG A 183 24.36 -12.89 19.70
N LEU A 184 23.46 -12.91 18.72
CA LEU A 184 23.30 -11.80 17.77
C LEU A 184 22.55 -10.64 18.43
N PHE A 185 21.47 -10.95 19.17
CA PHE A 185 20.70 -10.00 19.96
C PHE A 185 21.63 -9.15 20.86
N ASN A 186 22.46 -9.79 21.68
CA ASN A 186 23.38 -9.09 22.57
C ASN A 186 24.30 -8.12 21.81
N LYS A 187 24.87 -8.56 20.68
CA LYS A 187 25.75 -7.70 19.89
C LYS A 187 25.02 -6.55 19.18
N ILE A 188 23.77 -6.76 18.76
CA ILE A 188 22.93 -5.67 18.24
C ILE A 188 22.68 -4.67 19.35
N THR A 189 22.25 -5.13 20.54
CA THR A 189 21.94 -4.25 21.67
C THR A 189 23.15 -3.50 22.22
N GLU A 190 24.36 -4.07 22.15
CA GLU A 190 25.60 -3.37 22.52
C GLU A 190 25.88 -2.15 21.62
N LYS A 191 25.44 -2.18 20.36
CA LYS A 191 25.67 -1.10 19.39
C LYS A 191 24.47 -0.18 19.21
N VAL A 192 23.28 -0.74 19.35
CA VAL A 192 22.00 -0.07 19.18
C VAL A 192 21.29 -0.12 20.53
N TRP A 193 21.52 0.91 21.33
CA TRP A 193 20.94 1.04 22.68
C TRP A 193 19.79 2.06 22.65
N PRO A 194 18.81 1.97 23.57
CA PRO A 194 17.86 3.04 23.84
C PRO A 194 18.50 4.43 23.82
N MET A 195 17.97 5.34 23.00
CA MET A 195 18.52 6.66 22.79
C MET A 195 17.46 7.69 22.45
N ASN A 196 17.82 8.96 22.48
CA ASN A 196 16.95 10.03 22.00
C ASN A 196 16.61 9.80 20.52
N CYS A 197 15.32 9.84 20.19
CA CYS A 197 14.79 9.62 18.85
C CYS A 197 15.36 10.55 17.77
N ASP A 198 15.76 11.78 18.12
CA ASP A 198 16.36 12.73 17.17
C ASP A 198 17.74 12.27 16.65
N LYS A 199 18.38 11.33 17.36
CA LYS A 199 19.71 10.83 17.05
C LYS A 199 19.71 9.50 16.29
N ILE A 200 18.55 8.90 16.03
CA ILE A 200 18.50 7.57 15.39
C ILE A 200 19.14 7.56 14.00
N HIS A 201 19.14 8.68 13.29
CA HIS A 201 19.76 8.81 11.97
C HIS A 201 21.28 8.62 11.97
N THR A 202 21.94 8.64 13.14
CA THR A 202 23.38 8.34 13.26
C THR A 202 23.67 6.84 13.35
N LEU A 203 22.63 6.01 13.50
CA LEU A 203 22.76 4.57 13.62
C LEU A 203 22.92 3.89 12.25
N PRO A 204 23.60 2.73 12.20
CA PRO A 204 23.78 1.98 10.96
C PRO A 204 22.50 1.28 10.46
N GLU A 205 22.34 1.08 9.16
CA GLU A 205 21.25 0.25 8.62
C GLU A 205 21.40 -1.23 9.02
N PHE A 206 20.29 -1.95 9.20
CA PHE A 206 20.30 -3.41 9.14
C PHE A 206 20.35 -3.84 7.68
N VAL A 207 21.30 -4.69 7.32
CA VAL A 207 21.43 -5.20 5.95
C VAL A 207 21.40 -6.72 5.96
N PHE A 208 20.36 -7.27 5.33
CA PHE A 208 20.17 -8.70 5.15
C PHE A 208 20.54 -9.09 3.72
N THR A 209 21.52 -9.96 3.56
CA THR A 209 21.85 -10.56 2.26
C THR A 209 21.03 -11.83 2.10
N VAL A 210 20.14 -11.84 1.10
CA VAL A 210 19.24 -12.97 0.81
C VAL A 210 19.55 -13.57 -0.56
N GLY A 211 19.50 -14.89 -0.66
CA GLY A 211 19.70 -15.62 -1.92
C GLY A 211 18.45 -15.64 -2.78
N THR A 212 18.62 -15.60 -4.11
CA THR A 212 17.52 -15.82 -5.06
C THR A 212 17.21 -17.31 -5.30
N ASN A 213 18.04 -18.20 -4.77
CA ASN A 213 17.85 -19.66 -4.75
C ASN A 213 18.66 -20.26 -3.59
N MET A 214 18.16 -21.34 -2.99
CA MET A 214 18.89 -22.13 -2.00
C MET A 214 20.16 -22.79 -2.57
N SER A 215 20.16 -23.15 -3.86
CA SER A 215 21.25 -23.89 -4.53
C SER A 215 22.26 -23.00 -5.26
N ASN A 216 21.88 -21.78 -5.66
CA ASN A 216 22.79 -20.84 -6.34
C ASN A 216 23.27 -19.77 -5.36
N HIS A 217 24.53 -19.86 -4.94
CA HIS A 217 25.15 -18.93 -4.00
C HIS A 217 25.60 -17.61 -4.64
N SER A 218 25.61 -17.49 -5.97
CA SER A 218 26.16 -16.32 -6.67
C SER A 218 25.14 -15.20 -6.89
N ALA A 219 23.83 -15.49 -6.83
CA ALA A 219 22.78 -14.50 -7.01
C ALA A 219 22.15 -14.13 -5.65
N VAL A 220 22.53 -12.96 -5.15
CA VAL A 220 22.08 -12.43 -3.86
C VAL A 220 21.53 -11.01 -4.01
N HIS A 221 20.63 -10.63 -3.10
CA HIS A 221 20.12 -9.27 -2.96
C HIS A 221 20.29 -8.80 -1.52
N GLU A 222 20.47 -7.50 -1.34
CA GLU A 222 20.48 -6.87 -0.02
C GLU A 222 19.10 -6.26 0.26
N LEU A 223 18.48 -6.69 1.36
CA LEU A 223 17.34 -6.00 1.96
C LEU A 223 17.90 -5.08 3.04
N ARG A 224 17.67 -3.77 2.87
CA ARG A 224 18.15 -2.74 3.78
C ARG A 224 17.00 -2.22 4.62
N VAL A 225 17.24 -2.05 5.91
CA VAL A 225 16.27 -1.53 6.87
C VAL A 225 16.94 -0.37 7.63
N PRO A 226 16.51 0.87 7.39
CA PRO A 226 17.10 2.04 8.02
C PRO A 226 16.70 2.18 9.51
N PRO A 227 17.40 3.02 10.29
CA PRO A 227 17.14 3.19 11.72
C PRO A 227 15.73 3.67 12.07
N ASP A 228 15.09 4.49 11.23
CA ASP A 228 13.71 4.95 11.43
C ASP A 228 12.68 3.81 11.36
N VAL A 229 13.08 2.65 10.85
CA VAL A 229 12.24 1.45 10.82
C VAL A 229 12.49 0.59 12.04
N TYR A 230 13.74 0.23 12.33
CA TYR A 230 14.04 -0.70 13.42
C TYR A 230 14.11 -0.03 14.81
N MET A 231 14.13 1.30 14.92
CA MET A 231 14.05 2.02 16.19
C MET A 231 12.63 2.46 16.48
N ILE A 232 12.09 1.98 17.61
CA ILE A 232 10.69 2.15 18.00
C ILE A 232 10.61 3.07 19.22
N GLN A 233 9.78 4.09 19.15
CA GLN A 233 9.56 5.00 20.26
C GLN A 233 8.83 4.27 21.41
N ASN A 234 9.42 4.35 22.61
CA ASN A 234 8.81 3.86 23.83
C ASN A 234 7.69 4.82 24.26
N ALA A 235 6.46 4.32 24.36
CA ALA A 235 5.30 5.13 24.74
C ALA A 235 5.39 5.71 26.17
N PHE A 236 6.16 5.09 27.07
CA PHE A 236 6.29 5.50 28.47
C PHE A 236 7.44 6.48 28.70
N THR A 237 8.60 6.22 28.10
CA THR A 237 9.81 7.04 28.32
C THR A 237 10.03 8.09 27.24
N GLY A 238 9.43 7.94 26.06
CA GLY A 238 9.64 8.80 24.89
C GLY A 238 10.93 8.52 24.11
N ASP A 239 11.85 7.72 24.67
CA ASP A 239 13.10 7.30 24.02
C ASP A 239 12.85 6.25 22.93
N CYS A 240 13.73 6.22 21.94
CA CYS A 240 13.71 5.21 20.88
C CYS A 240 14.55 4.00 21.27
N MET A 241 13.96 2.80 21.19
CA MET A 241 14.59 1.53 21.53
C MET A 241 14.68 0.63 20.28
N PRO A 242 15.66 -0.28 20.18
CA PRO A 242 15.69 -1.25 19.10
C PRO A 242 14.45 -2.17 19.16
N GLY A 243 13.67 -2.23 18.09
CA GLY A 243 12.59 -3.17 17.86
C GLY A 243 13.11 -4.56 17.50
N VAL A 244 13.97 -5.12 18.36
CA VAL A 244 14.54 -6.47 18.23
C VAL A 244 14.26 -7.24 19.52
N MET A 245 13.82 -8.49 19.38
CA MET A 245 13.55 -9.40 20.50
C MET A 245 14.54 -10.57 20.50
N ASN A 246 14.89 -11.04 21.69
CA ASN A 246 15.70 -12.24 21.84
C ASN A 246 14.85 -13.48 21.52
N MET A 247 15.31 -14.32 20.60
CA MET A 247 14.66 -15.57 20.26
C MET A 247 15.17 -16.69 21.17
N GLU A 248 14.28 -17.30 21.94
CA GLU A 248 14.69 -18.31 22.94
C GLU A 248 15.34 -19.55 22.30
N PRO A 249 16.30 -20.20 23.00
CA PRO A 249 17.08 -21.32 22.47
C PRO A 249 16.25 -22.54 22.04
N GLY A 250 15.04 -22.73 22.56
CA GLY A 250 14.16 -23.88 22.28
C GLY A 250 13.72 -24.04 20.82
N PHE A 251 13.93 -23.03 19.97
CA PHE A 251 13.80 -23.10 18.51
C PHE A 251 14.98 -23.84 17.85
N HIS A 252 15.38 -24.99 18.41
CA HIS A 252 16.56 -25.73 17.97
C HIS A 252 16.47 -26.25 16.51
N ASP A 253 15.31 -26.14 15.85
CA ASP A 253 15.08 -26.50 14.43
C ASP A 253 14.49 -25.37 13.53
N ARG A 254 14.87 -24.08 13.76
CA ARG A 254 14.69 -22.86 12.91
C ARG A 254 13.34 -22.11 13.01
N PRO A 255 13.22 -20.77 12.71
CA PRO A 255 14.02 -19.83 11.87
C PRO A 255 15.32 -19.26 12.49
N PHE A 256 16.17 -18.57 11.70
CA PHE A 256 17.35 -17.85 12.24
C PHE A 256 16.99 -16.45 12.77
N MET A 257 16.20 -15.69 12.01
CA MET A 257 15.58 -14.43 12.45
C MET A 257 14.17 -14.36 11.87
N ILE A 258 13.29 -13.67 12.58
CA ILE A 258 11.95 -13.33 12.12
C ILE A 258 11.91 -11.85 11.78
N LEU A 259 11.37 -11.52 10.61
CA LEU A 259 11.09 -10.18 10.13
C LEU A 259 9.60 -9.93 10.37
N GLY A 260 9.31 -9.18 11.44
CA GLY A 260 7.95 -8.94 11.90
C GLY A 260 7.21 -7.82 11.13
N GLU A 261 6.12 -7.37 11.73
CA GLU A 261 5.27 -6.27 11.28
C GLU A 261 6.05 -5.00 10.94
N VAL A 262 7.05 -4.64 11.76
CA VAL A 262 7.89 -3.45 11.51
C VAL A 262 8.61 -3.54 10.16
N PHE A 263 9.06 -4.74 9.76
CA PHE A 263 9.61 -4.96 8.42
C PHE A 263 8.54 -4.85 7.33
N LEU A 264 7.37 -5.44 7.57
CA LEU A 264 6.22 -5.42 6.64
C LEU A 264 5.64 -4.01 6.42
N ARG A 265 5.83 -3.07 7.37
CA ARG A 265 5.51 -1.64 7.17
C ARG A 265 6.48 -0.93 6.25
N HIS A 266 7.72 -1.43 6.16
CA HIS A 266 8.77 -0.86 5.33
C HIS A 266 8.85 -1.52 3.95
N TYR A 267 8.54 -2.80 3.85
CA TYR A 267 8.49 -3.55 2.59
C TYR A 267 7.07 -4.03 2.31
N PHE A 268 6.50 -3.52 1.21
CA PHE A 268 5.30 -4.10 0.64
C PHE A 268 5.62 -5.53 0.19
N SER A 269 4.80 -6.48 0.68
CA SER A 269 5.14 -7.90 0.63
C SER A 269 4.01 -8.70 -0.01
N ILE A 270 4.30 -9.41 -1.10
CA ILE A 270 3.37 -10.30 -1.80
C ILE A 270 3.79 -11.75 -1.56
N PHE A 271 2.86 -12.58 -1.11
CA PHE A 271 3.04 -13.98 -0.80
C PHE A 271 2.26 -14.80 -1.83
N ARG A 272 2.98 -15.49 -2.71
CA ARG A 272 2.41 -16.35 -3.76
C ARG A 272 2.59 -17.80 -3.36
N LYS A 273 1.49 -18.52 -3.16
CA LYS A 273 1.51 -19.95 -2.89
C LYS A 273 1.58 -20.74 -4.19
N GLY A 274 2.57 -21.61 -4.32
CA GLY A 274 2.71 -22.51 -5.46
C GLY A 274 1.59 -23.54 -5.52
N ARG A 275 1.14 -23.88 -6.73
CA ARG A 275 0.20 -25.00 -6.98
C ARG A 275 0.88 -26.37 -6.84
N VAL A 276 2.20 -26.40 -7.00
CA VAL A 276 3.04 -27.57 -6.78
C VAL A 276 4.09 -27.26 -5.70
N PRO A 277 4.59 -28.27 -4.97
CA PRO A 277 5.65 -28.06 -3.99
C PRO A 277 6.90 -27.42 -4.61
N GLY A 278 7.46 -26.42 -3.94
CA GLY A 278 8.65 -25.68 -4.36
C GLY A 278 8.40 -24.54 -5.34
N ASP A 279 7.15 -24.21 -5.65
CA ASP A 279 6.78 -23.10 -6.55
C ASP A 279 6.11 -21.93 -5.80
N SER A 280 6.39 -21.78 -4.50
CA SER A 280 5.95 -20.62 -3.72
C SER A 280 6.99 -19.51 -3.75
N TRP A 281 6.53 -18.26 -3.79
CA TRP A 281 7.38 -17.08 -3.98
C TRP A 281 6.98 -15.95 -3.03
N LEU A 282 7.98 -15.19 -2.59
CA LEU A 282 7.82 -13.94 -1.85
C LEU A 282 8.29 -12.78 -2.72
N GLY A 283 7.40 -11.83 -3.00
CA GLY A 283 7.69 -10.56 -3.64
C GLY A 283 7.91 -9.48 -2.59
N LEU A 284 9.02 -8.75 -2.68
CA LEU A 284 9.32 -7.62 -1.80
C LEU A 284 9.68 -6.37 -2.62
N ALA A 285 9.15 -5.22 -2.20
CA ALA A 285 9.55 -3.89 -2.67
C ALA A 285 9.37 -2.87 -1.53
N PRO A 286 10.13 -1.77 -1.49
CA PRO A 286 9.89 -0.68 -0.54
C PRO A 286 8.42 -0.25 -0.56
N ALA A 287 7.77 -0.21 0.60
CA ALA A 287 6.39 0.24 0.72
C ALA A 287 6.31 1.74 0.46
N ARG A 288 5.40 2.15 -0.41
CA ARG A 288 5.13 3.56 -0.68
C ARG A 288 4.33 4.13 0.49
N ALA A 289 4.82 5.20 1.12
CA ALA A 289 4.03 5.90 2.12
C ALA A 289 2.93 6.71 1.44
N SER A 290 1.67 6.33 1.63
CA SER A 290 0.51 7.12 1.22
C SER A 290 -0.09 7.81 2.45
N GLU A 291 0.03 9.12 2.56
CA GLU A 291 -0.60 9.87 3.64
C GLU A 291 -1.89 10.54 3.16
N VAL A 292 -2.98 10.37 3.91
CA VAL A 292 -4.18 11.18 3.75
C VAL A 292 -4.10 12.35 4.72
N TRP A 293 -4.14 13.58 4.19
CA TRP A 293 -4.28 14.82 4.94
C TRP A 293 -5.69 15.35 4.74
N ALA A 294 -6.45 15.46 5.83
CA ALA A 294 -7.81 15.98 5.79
C ALA A 294 -7.82 17.44 6.28
N GLY A 295 -8.50 18.32 5.58
CA GLY A 295 -8.57 19.74 5.90
C GLY A 295 -9.22 20.54 4.78
N ASN A 296 -9.25 21.87 4.95
CA ASN A 296 -9.58 22.77 3.86
C ASN A 296 -8.49 22.68 2.77
N SER A 297 -8.89 22.70 1.50
CA SER A 297 -8.00 22.61 0.33
C SER A 297 -6.89 23.66 0.36
N GLY A 298 -7.18 24.91 0.74
CA GLY A 298 -6.20 25.99 0.84
C GLY A 298 -5.13 25.74 1.90
N ASP A 299 -5.55 25.29 3.09
CA ASP A 299 -4.60 24.93 4.17
C ASP A 299 -3.72 23.74 3.76
N VAL A 300 -4.32 22.71 3.16
CA VAL A 300 -3.61 21.51 2.69
C VAL A 300 -2.63 21.88 1.56
N ALA A 301 -3.00 22.77 0.65
CA ALA A 301 -2.11 23.25 -0.42
C ALA A 301 -0.85 23.92 0.16
N HIS A 302 -0.99 24.76 1.19
CA HIS A 302 0.15 25.34 1.89
C HIS A 302 1.07 24.29 2.52
N TYR A 303 0.51 23.27 3.17
CA TYR A 303 1.31 22.18 3.74
C TYR A 303 2.05 21.37 2.67
N ILE A 304 1.41 21.12 1.52
CA ILE A 304 2.05 20.42 0.39
C ILE A 304 3.24 21.24 -0.11
N LEU A 305 3.06 22.56 -0.29
CA LEU A 305 4.11 23.46 -0.73
C LEU A 305 5.29 23.48 0.26
N GLU A 306 5.01 23.61 1.55
CA GLU A 306 6.04 23.62 2.61
C GLU A 306 6.82 22.30 2.64
N ARG A 307 6.12 21.17 2.46
CA ARG A 307 6.71 19.84 2.64
C ARG A 307 7.44 19.32 1.41
N PHE A 308 6.89 19.55 0.22
CA PHE A 308 7.34 18.92 -1.03
C PHE A 308 7.82 19.94 -2.08
N GLY A 309 7.58 21.23 -1.87
CA GLY A 309 7.95 22.30 -2.80
C GLY A 309 6.96 22.47 -3.96
N GLU A 310 7.30 23.40 -4.86
CA GLU A 310 6.55 23.67 -6.10
C GLU A 310 6.57 22.44 -7.03
N HIS A 311 5.59 22.34 -7.92
CA HIS A 311 5.44 21.29 -8.92
C HIS A 311 5.42 19.86 -8.33
N SER A 312 4.85 19.71 -7.15
CA SER A 312 4.80 18.44 -6.41
C SER A 312 3.49 17.66 -6.60
N VAL A 313 2.47 18.29 -7.20
CA VAL A 313 1.13 17.69 -7.38
C VAL A 313 0.99 17.09 -8.77
N ALA A 314 0.87 15.77 -8.82
CA ALA A 314 0.74 14.98 -10.05
C ALA A 314 -0.70 14.79 -10.53
N MET A 315 -1.66 14.83 -9.62
CA MET A 315 -3.07 14.67 -9.92
C MET A 315 -3.91 15.44 -8.90
N VAL A 316 -4.99 16.05 -9.39
CA VAL A 316 -6.04 16.68 -8.58
C VAL A 316 -7.35 16.01 -8.95
N PHE A 317 -8.08 15.49 -7.97
CA PHE A 317 -9.44 15.00 -8.14
C PHE A 317 -10.39 15.91 -7.39
N MET A 318 -11.44 16.38 -8.07
CA MET A 318 -12.38 17.36 -7.56
C MET A 318 -13.78 16.77 -7.63
N ASP A 319 -14.43 16.69 -6.47
CA ASP A 319 -15.83 16.25 -6.33
C ASP A 319 -16.59 17.30 -5.51
N HIS A 320 -16.63 18.52 -6.06
CA HIS A 320 -17.21 19.70 -5.43
C HIS A 320 -18.47 20.15 -6.19
N ARG A 321 -18.88 21.41 -5.98
CA ARG A 321 -20.04 22.05 -6.61
C ARG A 321 -19.77 23.54 -6.77
N GLY A 322 -20.11 24.15 -7.92
CA GLY A 322 -20.09 25.61 -8.10
C GLY A 322 -18.69 26.21 -8.20
N SER A 323 -18.50 27.43 -7.65
CA SER A 323 -17.24 28.18 -7.78
C SER A 323 -16.03 27.49 -7.14
N LEU A 324 -16.24 26.62 -6.15
CA LEU A 324 -15.16 25.97 -5.40
C LEU A 324 -14.17 25.21 -6.30
N PHE A 325 -14.64 24.63 -7.41
CA PHE A 325 -13.73 24.01 -8.39
C PHE A 325 -12.73 24.99 -8.95
N HIS A 326 -13.17 26.22 -9.24
CA HIS A 326 -12.30 27.25 -9.80
C HIS A 326 -11.38 27.81 -8.72
N ASP A 327 -11.92 28.11 -7.53
CA ASP A 327 -11.17 28.67 -6.41
C ASP A 327 -10.04 27.72 -5.96
N ASP A 328 -10.32 26.43 -5.85
CA ASP A 328 -9.35 25.41 -5.46
C ASP A 328 -8.26 25.22 -6.53
N LEU A 329 -8.65 25.10 -7.80
CA LEU A 329 -7.67 24.94 -8.88
C LEU A 329 -6.77 26.19 -8.98
N GLN A 330 -7.35 27.39 -8.89
CA GLN A 330 -6.60 28.64 -8.91
C GLN A 330 -5.60 28.72 -7.76
N THR A 331 -5.98 28.27 -6.56
CA THR A 331 -5.06 28.18 -5.40
C THR A 331 -3.84 27.32 -5.73
N PHE A 332 -4.04 26.17 -6.37
CA PHE A 332 -2.93 25.28 -6.75
C PHE A 332 -2.06 25.88 -7.86
N GLU A 333 -2.64 26.61 -8.81
CA GLU A 333 -1.91 27.33 -9.85
C GLU A 333 -1.08 28.50 -9.29
N GLU A 334 -1.68 29.35 -8.43
CA GLU A 334 -1.02 30.50 -7.81
C GLU A 334 0.14 30.09 -6.88
N MET A 335 0.04 28.91 -6.26
CA MET A 335 1.10 28.32 -5.45
C MET A 335 2.13 27.50 -6.26
N ASN A 336 2.04 27.48 -7.59
CA ASN A 336 2.90 26.69 -8.48
C ASN A 336 2.92 25.18 -8.13
N LEU A 337 1.84 24.63 -7.58
CA LEU A 337 1.85 23.24 -7.08
C LEU A 337 1.73 22.19 -8.18
N LEU A 338 1.07 22.52 -9.30
CA LEU A 338 0.84 21.59 -10.39
C LEU A 338 2.13 21.30 -11.15
N GLN A 339 2.48 20.02 -11.28
CA GLN A 339 3.62 19.59 -12.11
C GLN A 339 3.26 19.56 -13.59
N ASP A 340 4.26 19.56 -14.47
CA ASP A 340 4.03 19.36 -15.91
C ASP A 340 3.34 18.02 -16.19
N GLY A 341 2.27 18.06 -16.99
CA GLY A 341 1.44 16.90 -17.26
C GLY A 341 0.53 16.48 -16.10
N CYS A 342 0.34 17.30 -15.06
CA CYS A 342 -0.62 17.03 -13.99
C CYS A 342 -2.03 16.74 -14.54
N ARG A 343 -2.74 15.78 -13.94
CA ARG A 343 -4.12 15.42 -14.30
C ARG A 343 -5.10 16.08 -13.36
N VAL A 344 -5.99 16.92 -13.87
CA VAL A 344 -7.09 17.49 -13.10
C VAL A 344 -8.37 16.80 -13.57
N LEU A 345 -8.97 16.01 -12.68
CA LEU A 345 -10.21 15.28 -12.92
C LEU A 345 -11.31 15.91 -12.05
N ALA A 346 -12.32 16.48 -12.67
CA ALA A 346 -13.44 17.10 -11.98
C ALA A 346 -14.75 16.37 -12.32
N ASP A 347 -15.41 15.85 -11.29
CA ASP A 347 -16.74 15.24 -11.37
C ASP A 347 -17.83 16.30 -11.15
N ASN A 348 -19.08 15.99 -11.47
CA ASN A 348 -20.24 16.86 -11.21
C ASN A 348 -20.19 18.24 -11.89
N THR A 349 -19.54 18.34 -13.06
CA THR A 349 -19.23 19.64 -13.71
C THR A 349 -20.37 20.23 -14.52
N LEU A 350 -21.39 19.45 -14.90
CA LEU A 350 -22.63 19.95 -15.50
C LEU A 350 -23.76 20.00 -14.47
N LYS A 351 -23.83 19.03 -13.55
CA LYS A 351 -24.86 18.95 -12.52
C LYS A 351 -24.24 18.58 -11.18
N PRO A 352 -24.17 19.52 -10.21
CA PRO A 352 -24.87 20.80 -10.13
C PRO A 352 -24.17 21.94 -10.88
N GLY A 353 -23.01 21.69 -11.48
CA GLY A 353 -22.37 22.61 -12.41
C GLY A 353 -21.13 23.32 -11.88
N ALA A 354 -20.14 23.54 -12.76
CA ALA A 354 -18.90 24.25 -12.47
C ALA A 354 -18.46 25.16 -13.65
N PRO A 355 -19.25 26.20 -13.99
CA PRO A 355 -19.10 26.93 -15.26
C PRO A 355 -17.81 27.77 -15.32
N LEU A 356 -17.40 28.38 -14.20
CA LEU A 356 -16.13 29.12 -14.13
C LEU A 356 -14.93 28.19 -14.32
N PHE A 357 -14.96 27.03 -13.67
CA PHE A 357 -13.94 26.00 -13.83
C PHE A 357 -13.88 25.52 -15.29
N LEU A 358 -15.02 25.13 -15.88
CA LEU A 358 -15.10 24.66 -17.26
C LEU A 358 -14.62 25.71 -18.25
N TRP A 359 -14.98 26.99 -18.06
CA TRP A 359 -14.47 28.08 -18.85
C TRP A 359 -12.95 28.18 -18.76
N HIS A 360 -12.40 28.18 -17.55
CA HIS A 360 -10.96 28.31 -17.30
C HIS A 360 -10.17 27.18 -17.96
N VAL A 361 -10.52 25.92 -17.69
CA VAL A 361 -9.77 24.77 -18.23
C VAL A 361 -9.99 24.56 -19.74
N SER A 362 -11.04 25.15 -20.33
CA SER A 362 -11.28 25.08 -21.78
C SER A 362 -10.64 26.23 -22.56
N ARG A 363 -10.35 27.36 -21.90
CA ARG A 363 -9.83 28.57 -22.54
C ARG A 363 -8.38 28.90 -22.20
N SER A 364 -7.89 28.43 -21.06
CA SER A 364 -6.50 28.59 -20.68
C SER A 364 -5.61 27.70 -21.56
N PRO A 365 -4.56 28.24 -22.19
CA PRO A 365 -3.62 27.45 -22.98
C PRO A 365 -2.77 26.51 -22.11
N ALA A 366 -2.77 26.70 -20.79
CA ALA A 366 -2.12 25.82 -19.84
C ALA A 366 -2.82 24.45 -19.72
N PHE A 367 -4.06 24.30 -20.22
CA PHE A 367 -4.82 23.06 -20.12
C PHE A 367 -5.18 22.47 -21.48
N SER A 368 -5.10 21.15 -21.57
CA SER A 368 -5.72 20.35 -22.62
C SER A 368 -6.85 19.56 -21.97
N THR A 369 -8.10 19.86 -22.31
CA THR A 369 -9.28 19.37 -21.60
C THR A 369 -10.21 18.59 -22.50
N ASP A 370 -10.57 17.38 -22.06
CA ASP A 370 -11.62 16.56 -22.65
C ASP A 370 -12.82 16.53 -21.70
N LEU A 371 -14.02 16.83 -22.21
CA LEU A 371 -15.28 16.72 -21.47
C LEU A 371 -15.99 15.43 -21.87
N VAL A 372 -16.34 14.62 -20.89
CA VAL A 372 -16.92 13.28 -21.09
C VAL A 372 -18.30 13.20 -20.45
N VAL A 373 -19.28 12.77 -21.22
CA VAL A 373 -20.63 12.49 -20.70
C VAL A 373 -20.63 11.18 -19.92
N VAL A 374 -21.05 11.23 -18.65
CA VAL A 374 -21.20 10.07 -17.77
C VAL A 374 -22.64 9.93 -17.28
N PRO A 375 -23.14 8.69 -17.12
CA PRO A 375 -24.44 8.46 -16.51
C PRO A 375 -24.37 8.65 -14.99
N GLU A 376 -25.24 9.51 -14.44
CA GLU A 376 -25.34 9.72 -13.00
C GLU A 376 -26.05 8.52 -12.34
N PHE A 377 -25.38 7.85 -11.38
CA PHE A 377 -25.98 6.75 -10.63
C PHE A 377 -26.69 7.28 -9.38
N GLY A 378 -28.02 7.34 -9.43
CA GLY A 378 -28.84 7.53 -8.24
C GLY A 378 -29.94 8.56 -8.41
N LEU A 379 -31.07 8.13 -8.98
CA LEU A 379 -32.45 8.55 -8.72
C LEU A 379 -33.32 7.70 -9.67
N GLY A 380 -34.36 7.04 -9.15
CA GLY A 380 -35.08 5.98 -9.85
C GLY A 380 -35.48 6.30 -11.30
N HIS A 381 -35.31 5.32 -12.19
CA HIS A 381 -35.89 5.20 -13.54
C HIS A 381 -35.54 6.27 -14.59
N GLN A 382 -34.67 7.25 -14.32
CA GLN A 382 -34.14 8.17 -15.34
C GLN A 382 -32.61 8.25 -15.26
N VAL A 383 -31.93 7.89 -16.35
CA VAL A 383 -30.48 8.13 -16.52
C VAL A 383 -30.31 9.60 -16.81
N LEU A 384 -29.93 10.40 -15.81
CA LEU A 384 -29.51 11.77 -16.02
C LEU A 384 -28.04 11.77 -16.46
N GLN A 385 -27.72 12.61 -17.43
CA GLN A 385 -26.36 12.77 -17.94
C GLN A 385 -25.67 13.90 -17.17
N ASP A 386 -24.40 13.68 -16.84
CA ASP A 386 -23.51 14.67 -16.25
C ASP A 386 -22.17 14.66 -16.97
N TRP A 387 -21.34 15.67 -16.71
CA TRP A 387 -20.04 15.83 -17.33
C TRP A 387 -18.92 15.63 -16.32
N VAL A 388 -17.92 14.87 -16.73
CA VAL A 388 -16.61 14.80 -16.08
C VAL A 388 -15.60 15.53 -16.96
N ALA A 389 -14.87 16.47 -16.38
CA ALA A 389 -13.78 17.15 -17.06
C ALA A 389 -12.45 16.45 -16.77
N VAL A 390 -11.75 16.04 -17.83
CA VAL A 390 -10.43 15.42 -17.77
C VAL A 390 -9.42 16.38 -18.38
N SER A 391 -8.66 17.08 -17.55
CA SER A 391 -7.72 18.10 -17.98
C SER A 391 -6.27 17.67 -17.75
N ARG A 392 -5.39 17.98 -18.70
CA ARG A 392 -3.93 17.89 -18.56
C ARG A 392 -3.34 19.30 -18.46
N TYR A 393 -2.66 19.59 -17.37
CA TYR A 393 -1.90 20.83 -17.18
C TYR A 393 -0.54 20.75 -17.89
N ASN A 394 -0.12 21.84 -18.53
CA ASN A 394 1.15 21.97 -19.24
C ASN A 394 1.94 23.15 -18.65
N LEU A 395 3.08 22.85 -18.03
CA LEU A 395 3.88 23.84 -17.31
C LEU A 395 4.63 24.75 -18.29
N GLY A 396 4.74 26.05 -17.96
CA GLY A 396 5.52 27.02 -18.73
C GLY A 396 4.79 27.62 -19.94
N VAL A 397 3.51 27.29 -20.12
CA VAL A 397 2.60 28.02 -21.02
C VAL A 397 1.94 29.11 -20.18
N GLU A 398 2.34 30.38 -20.36
CA GLU A 398 1.70 31.51 -19.65
C GLU A 398 0.19 31.52 -19.93
N GLY A 399 -0.59 31.16 -18.92
CA GLY A 399 -2.04 31.07 -18.96
C GLY A 399 -2.68 32.37 -18.50
N CYS A 400 -2.96 33.28 -19.44
CA CYS A 400 -3.95 34.32 -19.19
C CYS A 400 -5.26 33.85 -19.84
N SER A 401 -6.15 33.22 -19.07
CA SER A 401 -7.50 32.95 -19.57
C SER A 401 -8.21 34.30 -19.76
N ALA A 402 -8.87 34.48 -20.90
CA ALA A 402 -9.71 35.65 -21.08
C ALA A 402 -10.76 35.68 -19.96
N PRO A 403 -11.08 36.86 -19.40
CA PRO A 403 -12.06 36.96 -18.33
C PRO A 403 -13.38 36.29 -18.75
N PRO A 404 -14.05 35.57 -17.84
CA PRO A 404 -15.27 34.86 -18.18
C PRO A 404 -16.34 35.85 -18.68
N PRO A 405 -17.08 35.51 -19.75
CA PRO A 405 -18.17 36.36 -20.20
C PRO A 405 -19.28 36.39 -19.13
N PRO A 406 -20.10 37.46 -19.07
CA PRO A 406 -21.13 37.62 -18.04
C PRO A 406 -22.04 36.40 -17.85
N VAL A 407 -22.37 35.71 -18.95
CA VAL A 407 -23.19 34.49 -18.91
C VAL A 407 -22.56 33.36 -18.07
N VAL A 408 -21.23 33.20 -18.10
CA VAL A 408 -20.52 32.18 -17.29
C VAL A 408 -20.56 32.57 -15.81
N THR A 409 -20.34 33.85 -15.52
CA THR A 409 -20.41 34.38 -14.15
C THR A 409 -21.82 34.24 -13.57
N GLU A 410 -22.86 34.61 -14.33
CA GLU A 410 -24.26 34.47 -13.94
C GLU A 410 -24.64 33.00 -13.69
N LEU A 411 -24.19 32.07 -14.54
CA LEU A 411 -24.38 30.64 -14.32
C LEU A 411 -23.71 30.18 -13.03
N SER A 412 -22.48 30.65 -12.75
CA SER A 412 -21.77 30.28 -11.52
C SER A 412 -22.49 30.76 -10.26
N GLU A 413 -22.95 32.01 -10.25
CA GLU A 413 -23.72 32.56 -9.14
C GLU A 413 -25.00 31.75 -8.88
N ARG A 414 -25.64 31.28 -9.96
CA ARG A 414 -26.80 30.40 -9.89
C ARG A 414 -26.44 29.02 -9.35
N CYS A 415 -25.34 28.40 -9.79
CA CYS A 415 -24.85 27.13 -9.23
C CYS A 415 -24.64 27.24 -7.72
N ASP A 416 -24.01 28.33 -7.25
CA ASP A 416 -23.78 28.57 -5.82
C ASP A 416 -25.06 28.89 -5.03
N ALA A 417 -26.04 29.53 -5.65
CA ALA A 417 -27.35 29.72 -5.04
C ALA A 417 -28.09 28.38 -4.88
N LEU A 418 -28.10 27.54 -5.92
CA LEU A 418 -28.72 26.20 -5.87
C LEU A 418 -28.00 25.28 -4.88
N ARG A 419 -26.67 25.33 -4.83
CA ARG A 419 -25.85 24.64 -3.81
C ARG A 419 -26.29 25.02 -2.40
N ARG A 420 -26.39 26.32 -2.10
CA ARG A 420 -26.85 26.81 -0.78
C ARG A 420 -28.27 26.32 -0.45
N LEU A 421 -29.19 26.34 -1.41
CA LEU A 421 -30.55 25.86 -1.22
C LEU A 421 -30.63 24.34 -1.01
N SER A 422 -29.77 23.57 -1.67
CA SER A 422 -29.71 22.11 -1.51
C SER A 422 -29.31 21.68 -0.10
N LEU A 423 -28.43 22.44 0.56
CA LEU A 423 -28.05 22.22 1.96
C LEU A 423 -29.22 22.43 2.94
N SER A 424 -30.19 23.26 2.57
CA SER A 424 -31.43 23.48 3.34
C SER A 424 -32.59 22.52 2.97
N GLY A 425 -32.35 21.53 2.11
CA GLY A 425 -33.37 20.54 1.69
C GLY A 425 -34.48 21.09 0.79
N GLY A 426 -34.27 22.26 0.17
CA GLY A 426 -35.32 23.03 -0.49
C GLY A 426 -35.42 22.92 -2.01
N LEU A 427 -34.72 21.99 -2.67
CA LEU A 427 -34.68 21.93 -4.14
C LEU A 427 -35.32 20.65 -4.70
N ALA A 428 -36.22 20.80 -5.68
CA ALA A 428 -36.79 19.66 -6.39
C ALA A 428 -35.84 19.18 -7.50
N SER A 429 -35.88 17.89 -7.84
CA SER A 429 -35.06 17.32 -8.92
C SER A 429 -35.30 17.97 -10.29
N GLN A 430 -36.50 18.52 -10.51
CA GLN A 430 -36.86 19.24 -11.74
C GLN A 430 -36.12 20.57 -11.88
N ASP A 431 -35.83 21.26 -10.77
CA ASP A 431 -35.10 22.53 -10.78
C ASP A 431 -33.63 22.31 -11.16
N TRP A 432 -33.04 21.20 -10.71
CA TRP A 432 -31.70 20.78 -11.12
C TRP A 432 -31.63 20.39 -12.59
N ALA A 433 -32.61 19.64 -13.10
CA ALA A 433 -32.66 19.25 -14.50
C ALA A 433 -32.77 20.47 -15.42
N LYS A 434 -33.68 21.40 -15.10
CA LYS A 434 -33.83 22.64 -15.86
C LYS A 434 -32.55 23.49 -15.85
N HIS A 435 -31.89 23.59 -14.69
CA HIS A 435 -30.63 24.33 -14.60
C HIS A 435 -29.52 23.68 -15.43
N ALA A 436 -29.40 22.35 -15.41
CA ALA A 436 -28.42 21.62 -16.20
C ALA A 436 -28.65 21.82 -17.71
N GLU A 437 -29.90 21.78 -18.19
CA GLU A 437 -30.23 22.08 -19.60
C GLU A 437 -29.82 23.50 -20.02
N GLU A 438 -30.09 24.49 -19.17
CA GLU A 438 -29.69 25.89 -19.42
C GLU A 438 -28.16 26.05 -19.42
N MET A 439 -27.47 25.38 -18.49
CA MET A 439 -26.02 25.38 -18.42
C MET A 439 -25.40 24.72 -19.65
N GLU A 440 -25.87 23.53 -20.04
CA GLU A 440 -25.41 22.82 -21.22
C GLU A 440 -25.58 23.67 -22.47
N SER A 441 -26.76 24.27 -22.66
CA SER A 441 -27.02 25.13 -23.82
C SER A 441 -26.11 26.35 -23.86
N ALA A 442 -25.81 26.96 -22.71
CA ALA A 442 -24.95 28.13 -22.64
C ALA A 442 -23.48 27.78 -22.87
N LEU A 443 -23.00 26.67 -22.31
CA LEU A 443 -21.63 26.18 -22.51
C LEU A 443 -21.40 25.77 -23.97
N LYS A 444 -22.35 25.08 -24.61
CA LYS A 444 -22.31 24.76 -26.04
C LYS A 444 -22.26 25.99 -26.93
N ALA A 445 -23.01 27.04 -26.60
CA ALA A 445 -22.96 28.32 -27.31
C ALA A 445 -21.58 29.00 -27.20
N LEU A 446 -20.80 28.63 -26.18
CA LEU A 446 -19.43 29.03 -25.98
C LEU A 446 -18.44 27.96 -26.46
N ASP A 447 -18.81 27.00 -27.32
CA ASP A 447 -17.91 25.95 -27.84
C ASP A 447 -17.24 25.12 -26.71
N ILE A 448 -17.96 24.92 -25.61
CA ILE A 448 -17.60 24.02 -24.51
C ILE A 448 -18.65 22.91 -24.50
N ASP A 449 -18.28 21.75 -25.03
CA ASP A 449 -19.20 20.62 -25.19
C ASP A 449 -18.53 19.31 -24.79
N ALA A 450 -19.34 18.40 -24.24
CA ALA A 450 -18.91 17.06 -23.88
C ALA A 450 -19.16 16.07 -25.00
N THR A 451 -18.23 15.15 -25.15
CA THR A 451 -18.37 14.04 -26.08
C THR A 451 -18.93 12.82 -25.35
N VAL A 452 -19.85 12.11 -25.99
CA VAL A 452 -20.25 10.78 -25.52
C VAL A 452 -19.06 9.86 -25.74
N ALA A 453 -18.58 9.21 -24.67
CA ALA A 453 -17.49 8.26 -24.77
C ALA A 453 -17.84 7.20 -25.84
N SER A 454 -17.17 7.22 -26.99
CA SER A 454 -17.35 6.22 -28.03
C SER A 454 -16.64 4.94 -27.61
N GLY A 455 -17.32 4.12 -26.81
CA GLY A 455 -16.84 2.81 -26.42
C GLY A 455 -17.88 2.08 -25.57
N GLU A 456 -18.35 0.93 -26.07
CA GLU A 456 -18.79 -0.14 -25.15
C GLU A 456 -17.65 -0.38 -24.14
N PRO A 457 -17.95 -0.76 -22.88
CA PRO A 457 -16.92 -1.16 -21.93
C PRO A 457 -16.31 -2.48 -22.41
N ASP A 458 -15.39 -2.40 -23.37
CA ASP A 458 -14.60 -3.56 -23.79
C ASP A 458 -13.64 -3.85 -22.63
N GLY A 459 -13.84 -4.99 -21.99
CA GLY A 459 -13.07 -5.49 -20.85
C GLY A 459 -11.64 -5.85 -21.21
N ARG A 460 -10.90 -4.96 -21.87
CA ARG A 460 -9.50 -5.13 -22.26
C ARG A 460 -8.71 -3.86 -21.97
N PHE A 461 -8.19 -3.78 -20.75
CA PHE A 461 -6.91 -3.12 -20.52
C PHE A 461 -5.81 -4.01 -21.10
N GLU A 462 -5.65 -4.02 -22.42
CA GLU A 462 -4.48 -4.55 -23.11
C GLU A 462 -3.79 -3.45 -23.93
N ASP A 463 -2.53 -3.19 -23.55
CA ASP A 463 -1.42 -2.69 -24.38
C ASP A 463 -1.69 -1.64 -25.45
N ARG A 464 -1.48 -0.36 -25.08
CA ARG A 464 -0.86 0.64 -25.96
C ARG A 464 0.63 0.76 -25.67
N LYS A 465 1.37 -0.33 -25.93
CA LYS A 465 2.83 -0.34 -26.12
C LYS A 465 3.16 -0.91 -27.51
N SER A 466 2.79 -0.19 -28.56
CA SER A 466 3.25 -0.49 -29.93
C SER A 466 3.01 0.67 -30.89
N MET A 467 3.49 1.86 -30.53
CA MET A 467 3.66 2.96 -31.51
C MET A 467 4.78 3.90 -31.07
N ALA A 468 5.96 3.32 -30.85
CA ALA A 468 7.23 4.02 -30.71
C ALA A 468 8.38 3.12 -31.18
N LEU A 469 8.22 2.50 -32.34
CA LEU A 469 9.25 1.80 -33.10
C LEU A 469 8.87 1.91 -34.58
N ASN A 470 9.04 3.12 -35.13
CA ASN A 470 9.33 3.42 -36.54
C ASN A 470 9.08 4.92 -36.81
N SER A 471 10.02 5.76 -36.38
CA SER A 471 10.42 7.02 -37.02
C SER A 471 11.60 7.60 -36.26
#